data_AF-M1EJX2-F1
#
_entry.id   AF-M1EJX2-F1
#
_cell.length_a   1.000
_cell.length_b   1.000
_cell.length_c   1.000
_cell.angle_alpha   90.00
_cell.angle_beta   90.00
_cell.angle_gamma   90.00
#
_symmetry.space_group_name_H-M   'P 1'
#
loop_
_entity.id
_entity.type
_entity.pdbx_description
1 polymer ?
#
loop_
_entity_poly.entity_id
_entity_poly.type
_entity_poly.pdbx_seq_one_letter_code
_entity_poly.pdbx_strand_id
1 'polypeptide(L)'
;KSDLENSVMQKKIKIPKLSLNHVEEDGEVKDYGDEDLQLRHIKRPEGRKPSEAAHKSIEAVVARLEKQNGLSLGHSTCPEEVFVEASPGMEDMDSLEDAVVPRALYEELLRNYQQQQEEMRHLQQELERTRRQLVQQAKKLKEYGALVSEMKELRDLNRRLQDVLLLRLG
;
A
#
# COMPACT_ATOMS: atom_id res chain seq x y z
N LYS A 1 -15.92 -44.54 4.26
CA LYS A 1 -15.47 -43.43 5.13
C LYS A 1 -14.11 -43.00 4.62
N SER A 2 -14.00 -41.78 4.09
CA SER A 2 -12.93 -41.36 3.17
C SER A 2 -11.66 -40.92 3.89
N ASP A 3 -10.51 -41.20 3.28
CA ASP A 3 -9.16 -40.77 3.70
C ASP A 3 -8.98 -39.25 3.87
N LEU A 4 -9.99 -38.45 3.51
CA LEU A 4 -10.02 -37.00 3.70
C LEU A 4 -10.13 -36.57 5.17
N GLU A 5 -10.78 -37.36 6.05
CA GLU A 5 -10.92 -37.00 7.48
C GLU A 5 -9.60 -37.14 8.26
N ASN A 6 -8.71 -38.04 7.84
CA ASN A 6 -7.40 -38.21 8.49
C ASN A 6 -6.39 -37.12 8.10
N SER A 7 -6.59 -36.43 6.97
CA SER A 7 -5.65 -35.38 6.51
C SER A 7 -5.85 -34.02 7.18
N VAL A 8 -6.99 -33.80 7.85
CA VAL A 8 -7.37 -32.49 8.42
C VAL A 8 -6.90 -32.30 9.85
N MET A 9 -6.57 -33.39 10.57
CA MET A 9 -6.07 -33.28 11.93
C MET A 9 -4.53 -33.35 11.97
N GLN A 10 -3.93 -32.26 12.47
CA GLN A 10 -2.54 -32.19 12.99
C GLN A 10 -1.41 -31.73 12.05
N LYS A 11 -1.57 -30.61 11.33
CA LYS A 11 -0.40 -29.79 10.96
C LYS A 11 -0.49 -28.40 11.59
N LYS A 12 0.01 -28.28 12.84
CA LYS A 12 0.32 -26.96 13.42
C LYS A 12 1.42 -26.32 12.58
N ILE A 13 1.12 -25.20 11.94
CA ILE A 13 2.10 -24.39 11.22
C ILE A 13 3.04 -23.78 12.27
N LYS A 14 4.35 -24.01 12.12
CA LYS A 14 5.36 -23.45 13.02
C LYS A 14 5.82 -22.10 12.47
N ILE A 15 5.33 -21.02 13.06
CA ILE A 15 5.76 -19.65 12.73
C ILE A 15 7.06 -19.38 13.51
N PRO A 16 8.20 -19.10 12.85
CA PRO A 16 9.41 -18.68 13.53
C PRO A 16 9.18 -17.34 14.24
N LYS A 17 9.56 -17.24 15.52
CA LYS A 17 9.51 -15.96 16.23
C LYS A 17 10.59 -15.04 15.66
N LEU A 18 10.18 -13.90 15.10
CA LEU A 18 11.11 -12.83 14.74
C LEU A 18 11.37 -11.98 15.98
N SER A 19 12.61 -11.98 16.47
CA SER A 19 13.08 -11.01 17.46
C SER A 19 13.34 -9.69 16.74
N LEU A 20 12.58 -8.65 17.11
CA LEU A 20 12.85 -7.29 16.64
C LEU A 20 14.06 -6.76 17.41
N ASN A 21 15.25 -6.92 16.84
CA ASN A 21 16.40 -6.16 17.30
C ASN A 21 16.25 -4.75 16.75
N HIS A 22 16.05 -3.79 17.65
CA HIS A 22 16.11 -2.37 17.34
C HIS A 22 17.54 -2.06 16.90
N VAL A 23 17.76 -1.93 15.59
CA VAL A 23 19.00 -1.38 15.06
C VAL A 23 18.84 0.13 15.14
N GLU A 24 19.33 0.71 16.23
CA GLU A 24 19.87 2.06 16.18
C GLU A 24 21.21 1.94 15.42
N GLU A 25 21.26 2.45 14.20
CA GLU A 25 22.53 2.69 13.50
C GLU A 25 22.54 4.13 13.03
N ASP A 26 23.16 4.94 13.88
CA ASP A 26 23.79 6.22 13.56
C ASP A 26 24.93 5.96 12.54
N GLY A 27 24.96 6.66 11.40
CA GLY A 27 26.07 6.50 10.45
C GLY A 27 25.87 6.98 9.02
N GLU A 28 26.43 8.16 8.74
CA GLU A 28 27.01 8.61 7.46
C GLU A 28 26.07 9.11 6.33
N VAL A 29 25.89 10.44 6.35
CA VAL A 29 25.58 11.26 5.18
C VAL A 29 26.70 11.11 4.15
N LYS A 30 26.43 10.43 3.04
CA LYS A 30 27.25 10.49 1.82
C LYS A 30 26.66 11.52 0.85
N ASP A 31 27.26 12.70 0.87
CA ASP A 31 27.20 13.69 -0.20
C ASP A 31 27.89 13.14 -1.45
N TYR A 32 27.15 13.01 -2.56
CA TYR A 32 27.68 12.71 -3.88
C TYR A 32 27.07 13.70 -4.89
N GLY A 33 27.78 14.81 -5.09
CA GLY A 33 28.13 15.41 -6.37
C GLY A 33 27.07 15.47 -7.48
N ASP A 34 26.38 16.61 -7.53
CA ASP A 34 26.15 17.48 -8.69
C ASP A 34 26.29 16.88 -10.11
N GLU A 35 25.16 16.53 -10.74
CA GLU A 35 25.03 16.49 -12.20
C GLU A 35 23.94 17.48 -12.65
N ASP A 36 24.40 18.61 -13.18
CA ASP A 36 23.66 19.72 -13.78
C ASP A 36 22.80 19.27 -14.97
N LEU A 37 21.61 18.74 -14.71
CA LEU A 37 20.54 18.60 -15.70
C LEU A 37 19.71 19.89 -15.72
N GLN A 38 20.22 20.87 -16.47
CA GLN A 38 19.61 22.16 -16.76
C GLN A 38 18.13 22.06 -17.17
N LEU A 39 17.24 22.12 -16.19
CA LEU A 39 15.81 22.34 -16.39
C LEU A 39 15.61 23.80 -16.81
N ARG A 40 15.56 24.02 -18.12
CA ARG A 40 15.33 25.34 -18.71
C ARG A 40 13.92 25.83 -18.37
N HIS A 41 13.83 26.71 -17.39
CA HIS A 41 12.64 27.46 -17.02
C HIS A 41 12.18 28.34 -18.20
N ILE A 42 11.10 27.95 -18.88
CA ILE A 42 10.39 28.84 -19.79
C ILE A 42 9.60 29.84 -18.93
N LYS A 43 10.11 31.05 -18.79
CA LYS A 43 9.33 32.20 -18.30
C LYS A 43 8.37 32.64 -19.40
N ARG A 44 7.06 32.49 -19.19
CA ARG A 44 6.04 33.19 -19.99
C ARG A 44 5.48 34.35 -19.16
N PRO A 45 5.25 35.55 -19.73
CA PRO A 45 5.06 36.75 -18.94
C PRO A 45 3.66 36.82 -18.31
N GLU A 46 3.67 37.24 -17.05
CA GLU A 46 2.56 37.75 -16.24
C GLU A 46 1.80 38.88 -16.94
N GLY A 47 0.46 38.89 -16.80
CA GLY A 47 -0.33 40.10 -17.02
C GLY A 47 -1.79 39.92 -17.41
N ARG A 48 -2.69 39.68 -16.44
CA ARG A 48 -3.94 40.46 -16.20
C ARG A 48 -4.70 39.95 -14.96
N LYS A 49 -5.07 40.89 -14.09
CA LYS A 49 -5.80 40.75 -12.81
C LYS A 49 -7.32 40.47 -13.00
N PRO A 50 -8.14 40.47 -11.93
CA PRO A 50 -8.41 39.39 -10.99
C PRO A 50 -9.88 38.95 -11.14
N SER A 51 -10.15 37.68 -11.46
CA SER A 51 -11.52 37.21 -11.69
C SER A 51 -11.72 35.86 -11.00
N GLU A 52 -12.48 35.91 -9.91
CA GLU A 52 -13.42 34.89 -9.41
C GLU A 52 -12.98 33.42 -9.39
N ALA A 53 -11.73 33.13 -9.03
CA ALA A 53 -11.29 31.76 -8.74
C ALA A 53 -10.99 31.51 -7.25
N ALA A 54 -11.43 32.40 -6.35
CA ALA A 54 -11.27 32.25 -4.90
C ALA A 54 -12.09 31.08 -4.30
N HIS A 55 -12.78 30.29 -5.12
CA HIS A 55 -13.56 29.13 -4.70
C HIS A 55 -12.86 27.78 -4.92
N LYS A 56 -11.56 27.78 -5.25
CA LYS A 56 -10.78 26.54 -5.43
C LYS A 56 -9.82 26.21 -4.28
N SER A 57 -9.62 27.11 -3.33
CA SER A 57 -8.80 26.80 -2.15
C SER A 57 -9.51 25.76 -1.29
N ILE A 58 -8.75 24.74 -0.86
CA ILE A 58 -9.20 23.73 0.10
C ILE A 58 -9.77 24.41 1.35
N GLU A 59 -9.18 25.51 1.80
CA GLU A 59 -9.64 26.30 2.94
C GLU A 59 -11.06 26.86 2.73
N ALA A 60 -11.39 27.32 1.52
CA ALA A 60 -12.72 27.81 1.18
C ALA A 60 -13.76 26.68 1.05
N VAL A 61 -13.30 25.44 0.83
CA VAL A 61 -14.15 24.24 0.84
C VAL A 61 -14.40 23.80 2.29
N VAL A 62 -13.36 23.80 3.13
CA VAL A 62 -13.43 23.48 4.56
C VAL A 62 -14.37 24.44 5.29
N ALA A 63 -14.22 25.75 5.12
CA ALA A 63 -15.09 26.74 5.76
C ALA A 63 -16.58 26.60 5.37
N ARG A 64 -16.87 26.12 4.15
CA ARG A 64 -18.24 25.85 3.71
C ARG A 64 -18.80 24.56 4.31
N LEU A 65 -17.99 23.53 4.42
CA LEU A 65 -18.35 22.28 5.09
C LEU A 65 -18.60 22.49 6.58
N GLU A 66 -17.74 23.24 7.28
CA GLU A 66 -17.94 23.58 8.70
C GLU A 66 -19.24 24.36 8.91
N LYS A 67 -19.54 25.30 8.01
CA LYS A 67 -20.78 26.09 8.04
C LYS A 67 -22.03 25.26 7.72
N GLN A 68 -21.94 24.28 6.82
CA GLN A 68 -23.05 23.40 6.46
C GLN A 68 -23.29 22.31 7.52
N ASN A 69 -22.24 21.88 8.22
CA ASN A 69 -22.30 20.83 9.23
C ASN A 69 -22.61 21.37 10.65
N GLY A 70 -22.78 22.68 10.81
CA GLY A 70 -23.10 23.29 12.11
C GLY A 70 -21.99 23.13 13.16
N LEU A 71 -20.79 22.70 12.77
CA LEU A 71 -19.65 22.51 13.65
C LEU A 71 -18.87 23.81 13.79
N SER A 72 -19.56 24.85 14.23
CA SER A 72 -18.88 26.05 14.73
C SER A 72 -18.25 25.67 16.07
N LEU A 73 -16.95 25.41 16.09
CA LEU A 73 -16.14 25.36 17.31
C LEU A 73 -16.08 26.78 17.91
N GLY A 74 -17.19 27.18 18.52
CA GLY A 74 -17.38 28.46 19.18
C GLY A 74 -17.68 28.23 20.65
N HIS A 75 -16.62 28.21 21.46
CA HIS A 75 -16.58 28.76 22.82
C HIS A 75 -17.88 28.70 23.65
N SER A 76 -18.07 27.65 24.46
CA SER A 76 -18.69 27.79 25.80
C SER A 76 -18.49 26.53 26.65
N THR A 77 -17.60 26.66 27.63
CA THR A 77 -17.60 26.02 28.96
C THR A 77 -18.22 24.62 29.11
N CYS A 78 -17.37 23.60 29.18
CA CYS A 78 -17.68 22.28 29.70
C CYS A 78 -17.46 22.28 31.23
N PRO A 79 -18.44 21.94 32.09
CA PRO A 79 -18.14 21.60 33.47
C PRO A 79 -17.83 20.11 33.58
N GLU A 80 -16.68 19.87 34.19
CA GLU A 80 -16.20 18.68 34.86
C GLU A 80 -17.30 17.99 35.70
N GLU A 81 -17.65 16.75 35.38
CA GLU A 81 -18.47 15.90 36.24
C GLU A 81 -17.66 14.68 36.68
N VAL A 82 -17.45 14.67 37.99
CA VAL A 82 -16.78 13.74 38.88
C VAL A 82 -17.10 12.27 38.56
N PHE A 83 -16.04 11.45 38.51
CA PHE A 83 -16.11 9.99 38.45
C PHE A 83 -16.70 9.43 39.75
N VAL A 84 -18.03 9.33 39.85
CA VAL A 84 -18.69 8.58 40.92
C VAL A 84 -18.78 7.13 40.48
N GLU A 85 -17.87 6.32 41.00
CA GLU A 85 -17.95 4.86 40.99
C GLU A 85 -19.10 4.42 41.90
N ALA A 86 -20.31 4.39 41.34
CA ALA A 86 -21.43 3.64 41.90
C ALA A 86 -21.49 2.31 41.17
N SER A 87 -20.97 1.26 41.80
CA SER A 87 -21.22 -0.13 41.37
C SER A 87 -22.72 -0.38 41.38
N PRO A 88 -23.40 -0.59 40.23
CA PRO A 88 -24.76 -1.05 40.26
C PRO A 88 -24.73 -2.55 40.53
N GLY A 89 -25.49 -2.97 41.54
CA GLY A 89 -25.79 -4.36 41.78
C GLY A 89 -26.26 -5.06 40.50
N MET A 90 -26.14 -6.39 40.50
CA MET A 90 -26.41 -7.30 39.39
C MET A 90 -27.91 -7.38 39.02
N GLU A 91 -28.65 -6.29 39.12
CA GLU A 91 -30.12 -6.21 38.94
C GLU A 91 -30.54 -5.29 37.78
N ASP A 92 -29.58 -4.75 37.01
CA ASP A 92 -29.84 -4.01 35.76
C ASP A 92 -29.21 -4.72 34.54
N MET A 93 -29.29 -6.06 34.52
CA MET A 93 -28.96 -6.86 33.33
C MET A 93 -30.18 -7.12 32.44
N ASP A 94 -31.37 -6.65 32.84
CA ASP A 94 -32.62 -6.71 32.05
C ASP A 94 -32.86 -5.41 31.23
N SER A 95 -32.06 -4.35 31.43
CA SER A 95 -32.14 -3.11 30.62
C SER A 95 -31.33 -3.23 29.32
N LEU A 96 -30.57 -4.31 29.15
CA LEU A 96 -29.89 -4.63 27.89
C LEU A 96 -30.84 -5.25 26.85
N GLU A 97 -32.04 -5.71 27.25
CA GLU A 97 -33.05 -6.23 26.33
C GLU A 97 -33.61 -5.18 25.35
N ASP A 98 -33.47 -3.88 25.64
CA ASP A 98 -34.00 -2.77 24.82
C ASP A 98 -32.95 -2.16 23.87
N ALA A 99 -31.76 -2.76 23.75
CA ALA A 99 -30.78 -2.38 22.73
C ALA A 99 -31.18 -2.93 21.35
N VAL A 100 -32.32 -2.47 20.81
CA VAL A 100 -32.79 -2.84 19.48
C VAL A 100 -31.91 -2.13 18.45
N VAL A 101 -30.92 -2.86 17.91
CA VAL A 101 -30.15 -2.38 16.76
C VAL A 101 -31.13 -2.08 15.62
N PRO A 102 -31.20 -0.83 15.13
CA PRO A 102 -32.10 -0.48 14.04
C PRO A 102 -31.90 -1.42 12.86
N ARG A 103 -32.98 -2.06 12.39
CA ARG A 103 -32.97 -3.06 11.31
C ARG A 103 -32.20 -2.60 10.06
N ALA A 104 -32.27 -1.30 9.75
CA ALA A 104 -31.55 -0.69 8.64
C ALA A 104 -30.02 -0.83 8.77
N LEU A 105 -29.45 -0.67 9.96
CA LEU A 105 -28.01 -0.79 10.20
C LEU A 105 -27.54 -2.24 10.03
N TYR A 106 -28.35 -3.20 10.47
CA TYR A 106 -28.06 -4.62 10.27
C TYR A 106 -28.08 -5.02 8.77
N GLU A 107 -29.10 -4.56 8.03
CA GLU A 107 -29.18 -4.80 6.59
C GLU A 107 -28.03 -4.13 5.84
N GLU A 108 -27.61 -2.95 6.25
CA GLU A 108 -26.45 -2.25 5.69
C GLU A 108 -25.14 -3.00 5.98
N LEU A 109 -24.94 -3.48 7.21
CA LEU A 109 -23.79 -4.30 7.56
C LEU A 109 -23.71 -5.56 6.70
N LEU A 110 -24.83 -6.24 6.47
CA LEU A 110 -24.90 -7.41 5.59
C LEU A 110 -24.50 -7.08 4.16
N ARG A 111 -25.01 -5.98 3.59
CA ARG A 111 -24.64 -5.53 2.24
C ARG A 111 -23.15 -5.19 2.16
N ASN A 112 -22.63 -4.46 3.14
CA ASN A 112 -21.21 -4.11 3.22
C ASN A 112 -20.32 -5.36 3.30
N TYR A 113 -20.70 -6.34 4.12
CA TYR A 113 -19.95 -7.59 4.21
C TYR A 113 -19.97 -8.37 2.90
N GLN A 114 -21.12 -8.44 2.22
CA GLN A 114 -21.22 -9.09 0.90
C GLN A 114 -20.35 -8.39 -0.15
N GLN A 115 -20.41 -7.07 -0.21
CA GLN A 115 -19.56 -6.27 -1.10
C GLN A 115 -18.08 -6.52 -0.78
N GLN A 116 -17.69 -6.51 0.49
CA GLN A 116 -16.32 -6.80 0.90
C GLN A 116 -15.87 -8.20 0.46
N GLN A 117 -16.74 -9.21 0.54
CA GLN A 117 -16.43 -10.56 0.04
C GLN A 117 -16.25 -10.60 -1.49
N GLU A 118 -16.99 -9.78 -2.23
CA GLU A 118 -16.82 -9.63 -3.69
C GLU A 118 -15.51 -8.92 -4.04
N GLU A 119 -15.19 -7.83 -3.34
CA GLU A 119 -13.93 -7.11 -3.48
C GLU A 119 -12.75 -8.04 -3.18
N MET A 120 -12.80 -8.79 -2.08
CA MET A 120 -11.76 -9.77 -1.74
C MET A 120 -11.59 -10.83 -2.84
N ARG A 121 -12.68 -11.32 -3.44
CA ARG A 121 -12.61 -12.24 -4.59
C ARG A 121 -11.98 -11.58 -5.81
N HIS A 122 -12.29 -10.32 -6.10
CA HIS A 122 -11.71 -9.58 -7.21
C HIS A 122 -10.20 -9.38 -7.01
N LEU A 123 -9.78 -8.90 -5.84
CA LEU A 123 -8.36 -8.74 -5.50
C LEU A 123 -7.60 -10.07 -5.62
N GLN A 124 -8.20 -11.18 -5.18
CA GLN A 124 -7.59 -12.51 -5.30
C GLN A 124 -7.33 -12.88 -6.78
N GLN A 125 -8.28 -12.58 -7.67
CA GLN A 125 -8.15 -12.84 -9.10
C GLN A 125 -7.07 -11.96 -9.75
N GLU A 126 -7.02 -10.67 -9.39
CA GLU A 126 -5.99 -9.74 -9.89
C GLU A 126 -4.59 -10.12 -9.41
N LEU A 127 -4.47 -10.53 -8.15
CA LEU A 127 -3.22 -11.04 -7.60
C LEU A 127 -2.74 -12.28 -8.37
N GLU A 128 -3.63 -13.23 -8.63
CA GLU A 128 -3.31 -14.45 -9.37
C GLU A 128 -2.96 -14.15 -10.84
N ARG A 129 -3.64 -13.18 -11.46
CA ARG A 129 -3.28 -12.69 -12.80
C ARG A 129 -1.87 -12.11 -12.81
N THR A 130 -1.55 -11.23 -11.87
CA THR A 130 -0.23 -10.58 -11.74
C THR A 130 0.85 -11.61 -11.45
N ARG A 131 0.57 -12.60 -10.59
CA ARG A 131 1.47 -13.73 -10.33
C ARG A 131 1.82 -14.48 -11.61
N ARG A 132 0.84 -14.77 -12.46
CA ARG A 132 1.07 -15.45 -13.75
C ARG A 132 1.92 -14.61 -14.70
N GLN A 133 1.69 -13.30 -14.75
CA GLN A 133 2.51 -12.38 -15.55
C GLN A 133 3.96 -12.37 -15.08
N LEU A 134 4.21 -12.30 -13.78
CA LEU A 134 5.57 -12.37 -13.21
C LEU A 134 6.27 -13.68 -13.55
N VAL A 135 5.57 -14.82 -13.47
CA VAL A 135 6.13 -16.12 -13.87
C VAL A 135 6.50 -16.13 -15.36
N GLN A 136 5.69 -15.53 -16.23
CA GLN A 136 6.02 -15.41 -17.65
C GLN A 136 7.22 -14.47 -17.89
N GLN A 137 7.30 -13.35 -17.18
CA GLN A 137 8.46 -12.46 -17.26
C GLN A 137 9.75 -13.16 -16.81
N ALA A 138 9.70 -13.93 -15.72
CA ALA A 138 10.84 -14.72 -15.26
C ALA A 138 11.30 -15.75 -16.32
N LYS A 139 10.36 -16.38 -17.04
CA LYS A 139 10.70 -17.28 -18.16
C LYS A 139 11.41 -16.53 -19.29
N LYS A 140 10.89 -15.37 -19.71
CA LYS A 140 11.54 -14.53 -20.74
C LYS A 140 12.94 -14.10 -20.32
N LEU A 141 13.13 -13.69 -19.06
CA LEU A 141 14.45 -13.35 -18.53
C LEU A 141 15.43 -14.52 -18.57
N LYS A 142 14.96 -15.74 -18.32
CA LYS A 142 15.79 -16.95 -18.46
C LYS A 142 16.24 -17.17 -19.91
N GLU A 143 15.35 -16.94 -20.88
CA GLU A 143 15.68 -17.01 -22.32
C GLU A 143 16.71 -15.95 -22.71
N TYR A 144 16.54 -14.70 -22.25
CA TYR A 144 17.55 -13.65 -22.45
C TYR A 144 18.90 -13.99 -21.80
N GLY A 145 18.89 -14.64 -20.64
CA GLY A 145 20.12 -15.13 -19.99
C GLY A 145 20.88 -16.17 -20.83
N ALA A 146 20.16 -17.03 -21.56
CA ALA A 146 20.76 -17.96 -22.51
C ALA A 146 21.41 -17.21 -23.68
N LEU A 147 20.68 -16.25 -24.27
CA LEU A 147 21.21 -15.41 -25.36
C LEU A 147 22.45 -14.61 -24.95
N VAL A 148 22.49 -14.09 -23.72
CA VAL A 148 23.67 -13.39 -23.19
C VAL A 148 24.88 -14.33 -23.08
N SER A 149 24.65 -15.59 -22.69
CA SER A 149 25.70 -16.61 -22.64
C SER A 149 26.25 -16.92 -24.03
N GLU A 150 25.38 -17.13 -25.02
CA GLU A 150 25.79 -17.35 -26.43
C GLU A 150 26.56 -16.15 -26.99
N MET A 151 26.10 -14.93 -26.72
CA MET A 151 26.79 -13.70 -27.10
C MET A 151 28.19 -13.60 -26.48
N LYS A 152 28.38 -14.08 -25.25
CA LYS A 152 29.70 -14.14 -24.60
C LYS A 152 30.61 -15.14 -25.32
N GLU A 153 30.11 -16.33 -25.63
CA GLU A 153 30.87 -17.36 -26.36
C GLU A 153 31.31 -16.85 -27.74
N LEU A 154 30.42 -16.17 -28.47
CA LEU A 154 30.76 -15.54 -29.75
C LEU A 154 31.83 -14.46 -29.62
N ARG A 155 31.76 -13.61 -28.60
CA ARG A 155 32.82 -12.61 -28.33
C ARG A 155 34.14 -13.26 -27.99
N ASP A 156 34.13 -14.31 -27.18
CA ASP A 156 35.34 -15.04 -26.79
C ASP A 156 35.97 -15.77 -27.99
N LEU A 157 35.16 -16.38 -28.85
CA LEU A 157 35.63 -16.95 -30.11
C LEU A 157 36.23 -15.87 -31.03
N ASN A 158 35.54 -14.74 -31.18
CA ASN A 158 36.01 -13.65 -32.01
C ASN A 158 37.37 -13.11 -31.51
N ARG A 159 37.53 -12.94 -30.20
CA ARG A 159 38.82 -12.55 -29.61
C ARG A 159 39.92 -13.56 -29.89
N ARG A 160 39.66 -14.86 -29.70
CA ARG A 160 40.64 -15.92 -30.04
C ARG A 160 41.02 -15.90 -31.52
N LEU A 161 40.07 -15.63 -32.41
CA LEU A 161 40.35 -15.49 -33.84
C LEU A 161 41.21 -14.26 -34.13
N GLN A 162 40.92 -13.13 -33.50
CA GLN A 162 41.74 -11.92 -33.61
C GLN A 162 43.18 -12.18 -33.13
N ASP A 163 43.36 -12.89 -32.00
CA ASP A 163 44.68 -13.26 -31.48
C ASP A 163 45.47 -14.10 -32.50
N VAL A 164 44.82 -15.09 -33.12
CA VAL A 164 45.44 -15.92 -34.17
C VAL A 164 45.78 -15.10 -35.43
N LEU A 165 44.91 -14.19 -35.84
CA LEU A 165 45.13 -13.33 -36.99
C LEU A 165 46.29 -12.36 -36.75
N LEU A 166 46.37 -11.74 -35.57
CA LEU A 166 47.48 -10.87 -35.18
C LEU A 166 48.81 -11.62 -35.25
N LEU A 167 48.87 -12.83 -34.69
CA LEU A 167 50.09 -13.67 -34.76
C LEU A 167 50.50 -14.03 -36.19
N ARG A 168 49.55 -14.14 -37.12
CA ARG A 168 49.83 -14.50 -38.52
C ARG A 168 50.11 -13.30 -39.43
N LEU A 169 49.55 -12.14 -39.12
CA LEU A 169 49.60 -10.97 -39.99
C LEU A 169 50.63 -9.92 -39.55
N GLY A 170 51.12 -9.97 -38.30
CA GLY A 170 52.21 -9.13 -37.80
C GLY A 170 51.78 -7.70 -37.53
#